data_AF-A0A7C2KQ87-F1
#
_entry.id   AF-A0A7C2KQ87-F1
#
_cell.length_a   1.000
_cell.length_b   1.000
_cell.length_c   1.000
_cell.angle_alpha   90.00
_cell.angle_beta   90.00
_cell.angle_gamma   90.00
#
_symmetry.space_group_name_H-M   'P 1'
#
loop_
_entity.id
_entity.type
_entity.pdbx_description
1 polymer ?
#
loop_
_entity_poly.entity_id
_entity_poly.type
_entity_poly.pdbx_seq_one_letter_code
_entity_poly.pdbx_strand_id
1 'polypeptide(L)'
;MTTVEEIEVNVRQIDETPPQVNPSVQVFEVVRKLMLAGIGAFALSREEAEAFLNRLVERGELAQKDAQKLFDEAMERFRKTALPQTDQVQTNLNNLTAQVETSFEQFLNRLNIPSKRDIDELSAKIAQLAVRVEELRRAQEAPARTRGRSEAKEESSEK
;
A
#
# COMPACT_ATOMS: atom_id res chain seq x y z
N MET A 1 6.32 -63.77 9.71
CA MET A 1 7.16 -62.63 10.12
C MET A 1 7.70 -61.96 8.88
N THR A 2 7.57 -60.64 8.85
CA THR A 2 7.99 -59.62 7.89
C THR A 2 9.43 -59.76 7.36
N THR A 3 9.71 -59.34 6.11
CA THR A 3 10.40 -58.07 5.77
C THR A 3 10.66 -57.97 4.25
N VAL A 4 10.02 -57.03 3.54
CA VAL A 4 10.49 -55.68 3.10
C VAL A 4 11.22 -55.73 1.75
N GLU A 5 10.51 -55.25 0.73
CA GLU A 5 11.03 -54.84 -0.58
C GLU A 5 11.98 -53.65 -0.41
N GLU A 6 13.18 -53.75 -0.97
CA GLU A 6 14.13 -52.66 -1.06
C GLU A 6 13.88 -51.93 -2.39
N ILE A 7 13.05 -50.89 -2.34
CA ILE A 7 12.86 -49.95 -3.45
C ILE A 7 13.95 -48.89 -3.31
N GLU A 8 14.90 -48.88 -4.25
CA GLU A 8 15.93 -47.85 -4.38
C GLU A 8 15.28 -46.48 -4.54
N VAL A 9 15.38 -45.66 -3.49
CA VAL A 9 14.97 -44.25 -3.53
C VAL A 9 16.13 -43.46 -4.13
N ASN A 10 16.00 -43.10 -5.41
CA ASN A 10 16.91 -42.19 -6.08
C ASN A 10 16.69 -40.76 -5.57
N VAL A 11 17.43 -40.39 -4.51
CA VAL A 11 17.50 -39.01 -4.02
C VAL A 11 18.74 -38.37 -4.62
N ARG A 12 18.56 -37.57 -5.69
CA ARG A 12 19.39 -36.39 -6.03
C ARG A 12 18.88 -35.74 -7.31
N GLN A 13 18.01 -34.76 -7.15
CA GLN A 13 18.09 -33.49 -7.89
C GLN A 13 17.17 -32.48 -7.22
N ILE A 14 17.76 -31.72 -6.30
CA ILE A 14 17.24 -30.45 -5.83
C ILE A 14 18.33 -29.47 -6.23
N ASP A 15 18.25 -28.94 -7.45
CA ASP A 15 19.04 -27.77 -7.83
C ASP A 15 18.32 -27.06 -8.98
N GLU A 16 17.20 -26.44 -8.64
CA GLU A 16 16.69 -25.24 -9.29
C GLU A 16 15.71 -24.63 -8.29
N THR A 17 16.24 -23.76 -7.43
CA THR A 17 15.38 -22.92 -6.58
C THR A 17 14.64 -21.99 -7.55
N PRO A 18 13.32 -22.11 -7.75
CA PRO A 18 12.61 -21.14 -8.55
C PRO A 18 12.81 -19.76 -7.91
N PRO A 19 12.94 -18.67 -8.69
CA PRO A 19 13.02 -17.34 -8.11
C PRO A 19 11.85 -17.19 -7.15
N GLN A 20 12.10 -16.73 -5.94
CA GLN A 20 11.08 -16.52 -4.92
C GLN A 20 10.05 -15.51 -5.46
N VAL A 21 9.05 -16.01 -6.17
CA VAL A 21 8.00 -15.17 -6.75
C VAL A 21 7.06 -14.84 -5.60
N ASN A 22 7.31 -13.71 -4.98
CA ASN A 22 6.46 -13.16 -3.93
C ASN A 22 4.99 -13.19 -4.42
N PRO A 23 4.11 -13.98 -3.80
CA PRO A 23 2.73 -14.16 -4.28
C PRO A 23 1.94 -12.85 -4.26
N SER A 24 2.36 -11.89 -3.43
CA SER A 24 1.82 -10.54 -3.38
C SER A 24 2.01 -9.73 -4.67
N VAL A 25 3.09 -9.94 -5.41
CA VAL A 25 3.37 -9.21 -6.67
C VAL A 25 2.45 -9.69 -7.80
N GLN A 26 2.16 -10.99 -7.85
CA GLN A 26 1.25 -11.56 -8.85
C GLN A 26 -0.19 -11.12 -8.62
N VAL A 27 -0.66 -11.09 -7.36
CA VAL A 27 -2.00 -10.60 -7.03
C VAL A 27 -2.14 -9.11 -7.37
N PHE A 28 -1.12 -8.30 -7.09
CA PHE A 28 -1.12 -6.89 -7.45
C PHE A 28 -1.18 -6.67 -8.98
N GLU A 29 -0.38 -7.41 -9.76
CA GLU A 29 -0.42 -7.39 -11.23
C GLU A 29 -1.80 -7.73 -11.80
N VAL A 30 -2.46 -8.75 -11.24
CA VAL A 30 -3.80 -9.19 -11.67
C VAL A 30 -4.87 -8.15 -11.30
N VAL A 31 -4.84 -7.63 -10.08
CA VAL A 31 -5.76 -6.57 -9.64
C VAL A 31 -5.58 -5.31 -10.49
N ARG A 32 -4.33 -4.93 -10.76
CA ARG A 32 -4.02 -3.80 -11.65
C ARG A 32 -4.56 -4.01 -13.06
N LYS A 33 -4.39 -5.20 -13.65
CA LYS A 33 -4.96 -5.52 -14.98
C LYS A 33 -6.48 -5.51 -14.99
N LEU A 34 -7.13 -6.09 -13.97
CA LEU A 34 -8.59 -6.10 -13.85
C LEU A 34 -9.14 -4.69 -13.65
N MET A 35 -8.46 -3.89 -12.83
CA MET A 35 -8.79 -2.49 -12.62
C MET A 35 -8.57 -1.66 -13.89
N LEU A 36 -7.49 -1.89 -14.64
CA LEU A 36 -7.28 -1.26 -15.95
C LEU A 36 -8.33 -1.72 -16.95
N ALA A 37 -8.77 -2.98 -16.96
CA ALA A 37 -9.85 -3.43 -17.84
C ALA A 37 -11.21 -2.82 -17.43
N GLY A 38 -11.47 -2.71 -16.13
CA GLY A 38 -12.72 -2.17 -15.58
C GLY A 38 -12.83 -0.64 -15.64
N ILE A 39 -11.71 0.07 -15.53
CA ILE A 39 -11.61 1.52 -15.74
C ILE A 39 -11.31 1.83 -17.23
N GLY A 40 -11.05 0.79 -18.04
CA GLY A 40 -10.74 0.86 -19.47
C GLY A 40 -9.39 1.54 -19.71
N ALA A 41 -8.29 0.77 -19.71
CA ALA A 41 -6.88 1.17 -19.71
C ALA A 41 -6.61 2.63 -20.12
N PHE A 42 -6.82 3.57 -19.19
CA PHE A 42 -6.64 5.02 -19.37
C PHE A 42 -7.39 5.67 -20.55
N ALA A 43 -8.67 5.37 -20.73
CA ALA A 43 -9.56 5.90 -21.78
C ALA A 43 -9.09 5.53 -23.21
N LEU A 44 -10.04 5.26 -24.10
CA LEU A 44 -9.82 4.98 -25.52
C LEU A 44 -8.65 5.82 -26.10
N SER A 45 -7.76 5.17 -26.87
CA SER A 45 -6.80 5.90 -27.70
C SER A 45 -7.56 6.90 -28.57
N ARG A 46 -6.89 7.98 -29.00
CA ARG A 46 -7.52 8.99 -29.86
C ARG A 46 -8.34 8.38 -31.01
N GLU A 47 -7.79 7.35 -31.64
CA GLU A 47 -8.42 6.64 -32.76
C GLU A 47 -9.65 5.84 -32.33
N GLU A 48 -9.61 5.16 -31.18
CA GLU A 48 -10.80 4.47 -30.67
C GLU A 48 -11.89 5.46 -30.23
N ALA A 49 -11.50 6.59 -29.64
CA ALA A 49 -12.44 7.64 -29.22
C ALA A 49 -13.16 8.26 -30.43
N GLU A 50 -12.41 8.57 -31.50
CA GLU A 50 -12.96 9.03 -32.77
C GLU A 50 -13.87 7.96 -33.41
N ALA A 51 -13.48 6.68 -33.38
CA ALA A 51 -14.32 5.58 -33.90
C ALA A 51 -15.61 5.39 -33.10
N PHE A 52 -15.57 5.53 -31.77
CA PHE A 52 -16.75 5.44 -30.90
C PHE A 52 -17.73 6.59 -31.17
N LEU A 53 -17.21 7.82 -31.31
CA LEU A 53 -18.03 8.99 -31.66
C LEU A 53 -18.61 8.86 -33.08
N ASN A 54 -17.84 8.38 -34.06
CA ASN A 54 -18.37 8.13 -35.41
C ASN A 54 -19.49 7.09 -35.40
N ARG A 55 -19.40 6.03 -34.58
CA ARG A 55 -20.50 5.06 -34.41
C ARG A 55 -21.75 5.69 -33.81
N LEU A 56 -21.60 6.64 -32.87
CA LEU A 56 -22.74 7.39 -32.32
C LEU A 56 -23.39 8.29 -33.37
N VAL A 57 -22.58 8.87 -34.26
CA VAL A 57 -23.05 9.69 -35.39
C VAL A 57 -23.77 8.84 -36.44
N GLU A 58 -23.22 7.69 -36.81
CA GLU A 58 -23.83 6.75 -37.75
C GLU A 58 -25.17 6.20 -37.24
N ARG A 59 -25.30 6.01 -35.93
CA ARG A 59 -26.55 5.61 -35.27
C ARG A 59 -27.56 6.75 -35.14
N GLY A 60 -27.17 7.98 -35.47
CA GLY A 60 -28.01 9.17 -35.36
C GLY A 60 -28.23 9.66 -33.92
N GLU A 61 -27.52 9.09 -32.94
CA GLU A 61 -27.58 9.47 -31.53
C GLU A 61 -26.79 10.77 -31.26
N LEU A 62 -25.86 11.12 -32.16
CA LEU A 62 -25.02 12.31 -32.04
C LEU A 62 -24.87 12.99 -33.41
N ALA A 63 -24.95 14.33 -33.46
CA ALA A 63 -24.68 15.04 -34.71
C ALA A 63 -23.17 15.07 -34.99
N GLN A 64 -22.75 15.00 -36.26
CA GLN A 64 -21.33 14.97 -36.63
C GLN A 64 -20.56 16.23 -36.14
N LYS A 65 -21.23 17.38 -36.12
CA LYS A 65 -20.68 18.62 -35.57
C LYS A 65 -20.48 18.57 -34.05
N ASP A 66 -21.38 17.90 -33.34
CA ASP A 66 -21.31 17.77 -31.89
C ASP A 66 -20.24 16.74 -31.50
N ALA A 67 -20.09 15.67 -32.26
CA ALA A 67 -18.99 14.72 -32.11
C ALA A 67 -17.62 15.39 -32.22
N GLN A 68 -17.40 16.21 -33.25
CA GLN A 68 -16.15 16.96 -33.42
C GLN A 68 -15.93 17.96 -32.28
N LYS A 69 -16.96 18.71 -31.89
CA LYS A 69 -16.87 19.64 -30.75
C LYS A 69 -16.51 18.94 -29.45
N LEU A 70 -17.15 17.83 -29.13
CA LEU A 70 -16.87 17.06 -27.91
C LEU A 70 -15.45 16.52 -27.91
N PHE A 71 -14.98 16.05 -29.07
CA PHE A 71 -13.61 15.60 -29.24
C PHE A 71 -12.60 16.74 -29.01
N ASP A 72 -12.81 17.88 -29.66
CA ASP A 72 -11.94 19.05 -29.53
C ASP A 72 -11.94 19.62 -28.10
N GLU A 73 -13.10 19.71 -27.46
CA GLU A 73 -13.23 20.21 -26.10
C GLU A 73 -12.57 19.26 -25.09
N ALA A 74 -12.71 17.94 -25.27
CA ALA A 74 -12.02 16.95 -24.46
C ALA A 74 -10.50 17.08 -24.61
N MET A 75 -10.00 17.21 -25.85
CA MET A 75 -8.57 17.36 -26.13
C MET A 75 -8.01 18.70 -25.60
N GLU A 76 -8.79 19.77 -25.67
CA GLU A 76 -8.43 21.08 -25.12
C GLU A 76 -8.39 21.06 -23.59
N ARG A 77 -9.37 20.43 -22.93
CA ARG A 77 -9.35 20.21 -21.48
C ARG A 77 -8.16 19.36 -21.06
N PHE A 78 -7.89 18.27 -21.78
CA PHE A 78 -6.74 17.42 -21.51
C PHE A 78 -5.43 18.19 -21.64
N ARG A 79 -5.28 19.00 -22.70
CA ARG A 79 -4.13 19.89 -22.86
C ARG A 79 -4.04 20.91 -21.73
N LYS A 80 -5.13 21.55 -21.31
CA LYS A 80 -5.13 22.52 -20.20
C LYS A 80 -4.80 21.89 -18.85
N THR A 81 -5.16 20.63 -18.63
CA THR A 81 -4.87 19.89 -17.40
C THR A 81 -3.49 19.23 -17.42
N ALA A 82 -3.01 18.77 -18.59
CA ALA A 82 -1.73 18.08 -18.74
C ALA A 82 -0.55 19.03 -19.04
N LEU A 83 -0.79 20.21 -19.62
CA LEU A 83 0.24 21.22 -19.79
C LEU A 83 0.47 21.92 -18.44
N PRO A 84 1.67 21.84 -17.88
CA PRO A 84 1.97 22.15 -16.49
C PRO A 84 2.07 23.67 -16.30
N GLN A 85 0.96 24.32 -16.07
CA GLN A 85 0.97 25.61 -15.36
C GLN A 85 -0.15 25.62 -14.34
N THR A 86 0.19 26.09 -13.14
CA THR A 86 -0.69 26.51 -12.04
C THR A 86 -0.96 25.47 -10.94
N ASP A 87 -0.48 25.81 -9.75
CA ASP A 87 -0.68 25.13 -8.46
C ASP A 87 -2.16 24.84 -8.13
N GLN A 88 -3.10 25.51 -8.79
CA GLN A 88 -4.53 25.28 -8.64
C GLN A 88 -4.98 23.89 -9.13
N VAL A 89 -4.40 23.40 -10.23
CA VAL A 89 -4.70 22.05 -10.73
C VAL A 89 -4.20 21.00 -9.74
N GLN A 90 -2.99 21.19 -9.21
CA GLN A 90 -2.42 20.32 -8.18
C GLN A 90 -3.27 20.33 -6.91
N THR A 91 -3.74 21.50 -6.45
CA THR A 91 -4.59 21.60 -5.25
C THR A 91 -5.91 20.86 -5.42
N ASN A 92 -6.57 21.02 -6.57
CA ASN A 92 -7.82 20.32 -6.87
C ASN A 92 -7.62 18.81 -7.00
N LEU A 93 -6.55 18.38 -7.67
CA LEU A 93 -6.18 16.98 -7.79
C LEU A 93 -5.84 16.37 -6.42
N ASN A 94 -5.15 17.11 -5.55
CA ASN A 94 -4.83 16.66 -4.19
C ASN A 94 -6.09 16.47 -3.34
N ASN A 95 -7.05 17.40 -3.42
CA ASN A 95 -8.32 17.27 -2.70
C ASN A 95 -9.15 16.07 -3.21
N LEU A 96 -9.22 15.89 -4.52
CA LEU A 96 -9.87 14.72 -5.14
C LEU A 96 -9.18 13.41 -4.74
N THR A 97 -7.85 13.39 -4.75
CA THR A 97 -7.06 12.23 -4.35
C THR A 97 -7.28 11.91 -2.87
N ALA A 98 -7.30 12.91 -2.00
CA ALA A 98 -7.57 12.73 -0.57
C ALA A 98 -8.98 12.16 -0.30
N GLN A 99 -9.99 12.61 -1.05
CA GLN A 99 -11.36 12.10 -0.94
C GLN A 99 -11.46 10.65 -1.43
N VAL A 100 -10.75 10.31 -2.51
CA VAL A 100 -10.65 8.94 -3.02
C VAL A 100 -9.92 8.04 -2.02
N GLU A 101 -8.78 8.48 -1.48
CA GLU A 101 -8.00 7.74 -0.48
C GLU A 101 -8.85 7.44 0.76
N THR A 102 -9.58 8.43 1.28
CA THR A 102 -10.47 8.26 2.44
C THR A 102 -11.56 7.23 2.16
N SER A 103 -12.16 7.28 0.97
CA SER A 103 -13.21 6.32 0.56
C SER A 103 -12.63 4.91 0.37
N PHE A 104 -11.40 4.82 -0.12
CA PHE A 104 -10.68 3.57 -0.30
C PHE A 104 -10.28 2.95 1.04
N GLU A 105 -9.73 3.73 1.97
CA GLU A 105 -9.46 3.28 3.35
C GLU A 105 -10.76 2.76 4.02
N GLN A 106 -11.88 3.46 3.88
CA GLN A 106 -13.18 3.00 4.41
C GLN A 106 -13.64 1.67 3.79
N PHE A 107 -13.42 1.48 2.48
CA PHE A 107 -13.74 0.23 1.81
C PHE A 107 -12.85 -0.93 2.27
N LEU A 108 -11.53 -0.69 2.38
CA LEU A 108 -10.59 -1.66 2.92
C LEU A 108 -10.94 -2.07 4.35
N ASN A 109 -11.32 -1.10 5.19
CA ASN A 109 -11.80 -1.36 6.55
C ASN A 109 -13.06 -2.23 6.58
N ARG A 110 -14.02 -2.01 5.67
CA ARG A 110 -15.22 -2.87 5.53
C ARG A 110 -14.89 -4.29 5.11
N LEU A 111 -13.80 -4.48 4.36
CA LEU A 111 -13.29 -5.79 3.98
C LEU A 111 -12.34 -6.39 5.02
N ASN A 112 -12.17 -5.74 6.18
CA ASN A 112 -11.25 -6.17 7.23
C ASN A 112 -9.78 -6.24 6.76
N ILE A 113 -9.42 -5.46 5.74
CA ILE A 113 -8.07 -5.37 5.19
C ILE A 113 -7.38 -4.13 5.78
N PRO A 114 -6.34 -4.30 6.62
CA PRO A 114 -5.60 -3.16 7.17
C PRO A 114 -4.77 -2.46 6.10
N SER A 115 -4.77 -1.12 6.12
CA SER A 115 -3.93 -0.31 5.23
C SER A 115 -2.47 -0.33 5.66
N LYS A 116 -1.55 0.00 4.74
CA LYS A 116 -0.12 0.15 5.06
C LYS A 116 0.12 1.23 6.12
N ARG A 117 -0.60 2.36 6.02
CA ARG A 117 -0.52 3.47 6.96
C ARG A 117 -0.86 3.04 8.38
N ASP A 118 -1.91 2.24 8.55
CA ASP A 118 -2.33 1.76 9.86
C ASP A 118 -1.30 0.80 10.48
N ILE A 119 -0.66 -0.04 9.66
CA ILE A 119 0.43 -0.93 10.10
C ILE A 119 1.62 -0.11 10.59
N ASP A 120 2.00 0.94 9.86
CA ASP A 120 3.12 1.81 10.22
C ASP A 120 2.81 2.60 11.51
N GLU A 121 1.60 3.13 11.63
CA GLU A 121 1.15 3.85 12.83
C GLU A 121 1.13 2.94 14.07
N LEU A 122 0.63 1.71 13.93
CA LEU A 122 0.64 0.74 15.02
C LEU A 122 2.06 0.31 15.38
N SER A 123 2.94 0.14 14.39
CA SER A 123 4.36 -0.18 14.60
C SER A 123 5.06 0.92 15.39
N ALA A 124 4.78 2.19 15.08
CA ALA A 124 5.30 3.33 15.83
C ALA A 124 4.76 3.35 17.28
N LYS A 125 3.47 3.08 17.49
CA LYS A 125 2.87 2.99 18.83
C LYS A 125 3.49 1.84 19.64
N ILE A 126 3.73 0.68 19.02
CA ILE A 126 4.38 -0.46 19.67
C ILE A 126 5.81 -0.10 20.08
N ALA A 127 6.56 0.58 19.21
CA ALA A 127 7.93 1.03 19.54
C ALA A 127 7.93 1.99 20.75
N GLN A 128 7.01 2.95 20.79
CA GLN A 128 6.86 3.86 21.93
C GLN A 128 6.48 3.10 23.21
N LEU A 129 5.57 2.12 23.11
CA LEU A 129 5.15 1.33 24.24
C LEU A 129 6.29 0.44 24.76
N ALA A 130 7.10 -0.13 23.87
CA ALA A 130 8.28 -0.91 24.23
C ALA A 130 9.30 -0.07 25.03
N VAL A 131 9.52 1.19 24.63
CA VAL A 131 10.38 2.13 25.39
C VAL A 131 9.81 2.40 26.78
N ARG A 132 8.52 2.70 26.88
CA ARG A 132 7.84 2.96 28.16
C ARG A 132 7.90 1.75 29.10
N VAL A 133 7.73 0.54 28.57
CA VAL A 133 7.83 -0.70 29.34
C VAL A 133 9.26 -0.91 29.86
N GLU A 134 10.28 -0.64 29.04
CA GLU A 134 11.68 -0.75 29.45
C GLU A 134 12.06 0.30 30.52
N GLU A 135 11.54 1.52 30.40
CA GLU A 135 11.70 2.57 31.41
C GLU A 135 11.06 2.17 32.74
N LEU A 136 9.82 1.66 32.73
CA LEU A 136 9.13 1.19 33.93
C LEU A 136 9.84 -0.02 34.55
N ARG A 137 10.35 -0.93 33.72
CA ARG A 137 11.15 -2.07 34.18
C ARG A 137 12.44 -1.60 34.86
N ARG A 138 13.18 -0.65 34.27
CA ARG A 138 14.37 -0.06 34.91
C ARG A 138 14.04 0.66 36.20
N ALA A 139 12.93 1.39 36.25
CA ALA A 139 12.47 2.06 37.47
C ALA A 139 12.09 1.06 38.58
N GLN A 140 11.57 -0.12 38.23
CA GLN A 140 11.29 -1.20 39.18
C GLN A 140 12.54 -1.98 39.63
N GLU A 141 13.60 -2.03 38.81
CA GLU A 141 14.88 -2.66 39.19
C GLU A 141 15.79 -1.73 40.04
N ALA A 142 15.56 -0.40 40.01
CA ALA A 142 16.38 0.60 40.70
C ALA A 142 16.23 0.73 42.25
N PRO A 143 15.17 0.29 42.95
CA PRO A 143 15.04 0.54 44.39
C PRO A 143 15.84 -0.43 45.28
N ALA A 144 16.59 -1.39 44.71
CA ALA A 144 17.31 -2.42 45.47
C ALA A 144 18.80 -2.11 45.75
N ARG A 145 19.42 -1.09 45.13
CA ARG A 145 20.89 -0.87 45.24
C ARG A 145 21.36 0.27 46.15
N THR A 146 20.46 1.11 46.67
CA THR A 146 20.84 2.31 47.45
C THR A 146 20.61 2.20 48.96
N ARG A 147 20.00 1.13 49.48
CA ARG A 147 19.80 0.96 50.94
C ARG A 147 20.93 0.24 51.69
N GLY A 148 21.85 -0.44 51.00
CA GLY A 148 22.90 -1.25 51.66
C GLY A 148 24.24 -0.55 51.94
N ARG A 149 24.43 0.73 51.60
CA ARG A 149 25.75 1.40 51.68
C ARG A 149 25.87 2.49 52.74
N SER A 150 24.77 2.89 53.39
CA SER A 150 24.79 4.00 54.36
C SER A 150 25.03 3.57 55.82
N GLU A 151 24.94 2.28 56.16
CA GLU A 151 25.04 1.83 57.57
C GLU A 151 26.42 1.32 57.99
N ALA A 152 27.42 1.28 57.08
CA ALA A 152 28.73 0.69 57.36
C ALA A 152 29.88 1.69 57.57
N LYS A 153 29.60 2.98 57.82
CA LYS A 153 30.68 4.00 57.96
C LYS A 153 30.62 4.89 59.20
N GLU A 154 29.79 4.59 60.19
CA GLU A 154 29.68 5.42 61.41
C GLU A 154 30.25 4.77 62.69
N GLU A 155 30.87 3.58 62.61
CA GLU A 155 31.46 2.91 63.80
C GLU A 155 33.00 2.88 63.84
N SER A 156 33.71 3.63 62.97
CA SER A 156 35.19 3.57 62.90
C SER A 156 35.94 4.90 63.09
N SER A 157 35.34 5.92 63.70
CA SER A 157 36.11 7.13 64.06
C SER A 157 35.51 7.90 65.24
N GLU A 158 35.64 7.37 66.46
CA GLU A 158 36.21 8.18 67.54
C GLU A 158 36.74 7.26 68.66
N LYS A 159 38.06 7.07 68.62
CA LYS A 159 38.88 6.70 69.76
C LYS A 159 39.69 7.93 70.13
#